data_AF-A0A9E4WXZ5-F1
#
_entry.id   AF-A0A9E4WXZ5-F1
#
_cell.length_a   1.000
_cell.length_b   1.000
_cell.length_c   1.000
_cell.angle_alpha   90.00
_cell.angle_beta   90.00
_cell.angle_gamma   90.00
#
_symmetry.space_group_name_H-M   'P 1'
#
loop_
_entity.id
_entity.type
_entity.pdbx_description
1 polymer ?
#
loop_
_entity_poly.entity_id
_entity_poly.type
_entity_poly.pdbx_seq_one_letter_code
_entity_poly.pdbx_strand_id
1 'polypeptide(L)' 'PGLAETMRAKTLQFTPMAMLSRSVAGIRGNTLIITLPGSPKGVRECLEVVTPVLAHALELLRSETVSEHPR' A
#
# COMPACT_ATOMS: atom_id res chain seq x y z
N PRO A 1 -3.01 4.12 -7.98
CA PRO A 1 -2.45 2.83 -8.45
C PRO A 1 -0.94 2.80 -8.19
N GLY A 2 -0.38 1.69 -7.71
CA GLY A 2 0.99 1.62 -7.17
C GLY A 2 1.07 0.71 -5.94
N LEU A 3 0.63 1.20 -4.76
CA LEU A 3 0.67 0.44 -3.50
C LEU A 3 0.03 -0.96 -3.61
N ALA A 4 -1.20 -1.04 -4.13
CA ALA A 4 -1.93 -2.30 -4.25
C ALA A 4 -1.32 -3.28 -5.27
N GLU A 5 -0.67 -2.77 -6.31
CA GLU A 5 0.03 -3.58 -7.31
C GLU A 5 1.34 -4.13 -6.73
N THR A 6 2.13 -3.28 -6.07
CA THR A 6 3.37 -3.68 -5.39
C THR A 6 3.09 -4.70 -4.29
N MET A 7 2.04 -4.49 -3.48
CA MET A 7 1.60 -5.47 -2.48
C MET A 7 1.30 -6.82 -3.11
N ARG A 8 0.50 -6.86 -4.18
CA ARG A 8 0.22 -8.12 -4.90
C ARG A 8 1.48 -8.76 -5.44
N ALA A 9 2.30 -8.00 -6.18
CA ALA A 9 3.51 -8.50 -6.82
C ALA A 9 4.50 -9.08 -5.81
N LYS A 10 4.73 -8.39 -4.69
CA LYS A 10 5.65 -8.83 -3.66
C LYS A 10 5.09 -9.96 -2.82
N THR A 11 3.79 -10.00 -2.52
CA THR A 11 3.21 -11.09 -1.71
C THR A 11 3.02 -12.39 -2.49
N LEU A 12 3.05 -12.36 -3.82
CA LEU A 12 3.09 -13.58 -4.65
C LEU A 12 4.25 -14.51 -4.33
N GLN A 13 5.38 -13.96 -3.86
CA GLN A 13 6.53 -14.78 -3.45
C GLN A 13 6.26 -15.61 -2.18
N PHE A 14 5.29 -15.18 -1.35
CA PHE A 14 4.92 -15.86 -0.11
C PHE A 14 3.74 -16.80 -0.30
N THR A 15 2.81 -16.46 -1.20
CA THR A 15 1.64 -17.29 -1.48
C THR A 15 1.07 -17.05 -2.89
N PRO A 16 0.75 -18.11 -3.65
CA PRO A 16 0.07 -17.97 -4.93
C PRO A 16 -1.34 -17.37 -4.79
N MET A 17 -1.94 -17.43 -3.58
CA MET A 17 -3.27 -16.85 -3.33
C MET A 17 -3.31 -15.32 -3.49
N ALA A 18 -2.16 -14.65 -3.45
CA ALA A 18 -2.09 -13.21 -3.69
C ALA A 18 -2.63 -12.81 -5.08
N MET A 19 -2.62 -13.72 -6.08
CA MET A 19 -3.20 -13.47 -7.41
C MET A 19 -4.70 -13.16 -7.36
N LEU A 20 -5.41 -13.70 -6.37
CA LEU A 20 -6.85 -13.52 -6.21
C LEU A 20 -7.21 -12.20 -5.52
N SER A 21 -6.21 -11.47 -5.01
CA SER A 21 -6.44 -10.23 -4.28
C SER A 21 -7.04 -9.16 -5.19
N ARG A 22 -8.15 -8.57 -4.72
CA ARG A 22 -8.79 -7.38 -5.32
C ARG A 22 -8.55 -6.14 -4.47
N SER A 23 -7.50 -6.14 -3.65
CA SER A 23 -7.14 -5.02 -2.78
C SER A 23 -6.94 -3.75 -3.60
N VAL A 24 -7.44 -2.65 -3.04
CA VAL A 24 -7.25 -1.29 -3.52
C VAL A 24 -6.60 -0.44 -2.43
N ALA A 25 -5.90 0.60 -2.85
CA ALA A 25 -5.39 1.65 -1.98
C ALA A 25 -5.74 3.00 -2.60
N GLY A 26 -6.12 3.95 -1.77
CA GLY A 26 -6.60 5.26 -2.21
C GLY A 26 -6.54 6.29 -1.10
N ILE A 27 -6.92 7.52 -1.44
CA ILE A 27 -6.86 8.67 -0.53
C ILE A 27 -8.25 9.29 -0.46
N ARG A 28 -8.68 9.69 0.74
CA ARG A 28 -9.89 10.49 0.98
C ARG A 28 -9.53 11.69 1.86
N GLY A 29 -9.57 12.90 1.29
CA GLY A 29 -9.02 14.09 1.96
C GLY A 29 -7.54 13.87 2.29
N ASN A 30 -7.14 14.08 3.54
CA ASN A 30 -5.78 13.83 4.03
C ASN A 30 -5.59 12.40 4.60
N THR A 31 -6.48 11.45 4.29
CA THR A 31 -6.44 10.08 4.82
C THR A 31 -6.03 9.08 3.75
N LEU A 32 -4.95 8.33 4.01
CA LEU A 32 -4.56 7.16 3.23
C LEU A 32 -5.39 5.94 3.68
N ILE A 33 -5.99 5.24 2.72
CA ILE A 33 -6.78 4.03 2.93
C ILE A 33 -6.10 2.89 2.18
N ILE A 34 -5.70 1.84 2.90
CA ILE A 34 -5.08 0.63 2.34
C ILE A 34 -5.92 -0.57 2.77
N THR A 35 -6.36 -1.38 1.80
CA THR A 35 -7.05 -2.63 2.09
C THR A 35 -6.05 -3.77 2.28
N LEU A 36 -6.20 -4.52 3.37
CA LEU A 36 -5.31 -5.61 3.74
C LEU A 36 -6.06 -6.96 3.75
N PRO A 37 -5.34 -8.10 3.68
CA PRO A 37 -5.95 -9.43 3.77
C PRO A 37 -6.62 -9.68 5.13
N GLY A 38 -7.55 -10.63 5.19
CA GLY A 38 -8.24 -10.99 6.45
C GLY A 38 -7.40 -11.80 7.45
N SER A 39 -6.26 -12.37 7.03
CA SER A 39 -5.41 -13.18 7.90
C SER A 39 -4.28 -12.35 8.54
N PRO A 40 -3.95 -12.54 9.83
CA PRO A 40 -2.85 -11.82 10.48
C PRO A 40 -1.48 -12.01 9.81
N LYS A 41 -1.26 -13.16 9.17
CA LYS A 41 -0.05 -13.41 8.38
C LYS A 41 -0.02 -12.50 7.14
N GLY A 42 -1.08 -12.49 6.33
CA GLY A 42 -1.13 -11.67 5.11
C GLY A 42 -1.11 -10.17 5.40
N VAL A 43 -1.66 -9.74 6.54
CA VAL A 43 -1.54 -8.35 7.02
C VAL A 43 -0.07 -7.97 7.23
N ARG A 44 0.70 -8.79 7.95
CA ARG A 44 2.12 -8.52 8.21
C ARG A 44 2.94 -8.46 6.92
N GLU A 45 2.78 -9.45 6.05
CA GLU A 45 3.48 -9.50 4.77
C GLU A 45 3.16 -8.29 3.88
N CYS A 46 1.89 -7.86 3.82
CA CYS A 46 1.50 -6.67 3.08
C CYS A 46 2.04 -5.38 3.70
N LEU A 47 2.02 -5.27 5.04
CA LEU A 47 2.51 -4.09 5.75
C LEU A 47 4.01 -3.93 5.57
N GLU A 48 4.79 -5.00 5.62
CA GLU A 48 6.24 -4.96 5.37
C GLU A 48 6.56 -4.37 3.98
N VAL A 49 5.73 -4.67 2.97
CA VAL A 49 5.91 -4.13 1.61
C VAL A 49 5.68 -2.62 1.54
N VAL A 50 4.68 -2.09 2.27
CA VAL A 50 4.30 -0.67 2.19
C VAL A 50 4.97 0.21 3.23
N THR A 51 5.42 -0.35 4.36
CA THR A 51 6.02 0.39 5.48
C THR A 51 7.12 1.36 5.03
N PRO A 52 8.05 1.01 4.12
CA PRO A 52 9.12 1.92 3.70
C PRO A 52 8.63 3.23 3.08
N VAL A 53 7.42 3.25 2.50
CA VAL A 53 6.86 4.43 1.81
C VAL A 53 5.79 5.15 2.62
N LEU A 54 5.31 4.58 3.74
CA LEU A 54 4.20 5.14 4.50
C LEU A 54 4.52 6.52 5.09
N ALA A 55 5.71 6.72 5.66
CA ALA A 55 6.10 8.00 6.28
C ALA A 55 6.00 9.15 5.27
N HIS A 56 6.66 8.99 4.12
CA HIS A 56 6.63 9.98 3.04
C HIS A 56 5.22 10.17 2.46
N ALA A 57 4.47 9.08 2.25
CA ALA A 57 3.09 9.18 1.76
C ALA A 57 2.20 10.00 2.72
N LEU A 58 2.38 9.85 4.03
CA LEU A 58 1.63 10.62 5.02
C LEU A 58 2.07 12.09 5.10
N GLU A 59 3.35 12.39 4.88
CA GLU A 59 3.85 13.77 4.77
C GLU A 59 3.25 14.50 3.56
N LEU A 60 3.19 13.82 2.40
CA LEU A 60 2.55 14.33 1.19
C LEU A 60 1.06 14.59 1.40
N LEU A 61 0.40 13.79 2.23
CA LEU A 61 -1.02 13.99 2.56
C LEU A 61 -1.27 15.13 3.54
N ARG A 62 -0.29 15.47 4.39
CA ARG A 62 -0.39 16.59 5.33
C ARG A 62 -0.07 17.93 4.67
N SER A 63 0.77 17.92 3.65
CA SER A 63 1.14 19.12 2.91
C SER A 63 0.10 19.35 1.80
N GLU A 64 -0.66 20.45 1.87
CA GLU A 64 -1.61 20.85 0.80
C GLU A 64 -0.92 21.12 -0.56
N THR A 65 0.41 21.10 -0.60
CA THR A 65 1.22 21.28 -1.79
C THR A 65 1.56 19.93 -2.43
N VAL A 66 0.92 19.66 -3.56
CA VAL A 66 1.32 18.61 -4.51
C VAL A 66 2.72 18.95 -5.03
N SER A 67 3.76 18.51 -4.32
CA SER A 67 5.15 18.60 -4.78
C SER A 67 5.59 17.25 -5.33
N GLU A 68 6.35 17.32 -6.42
CA GLU A 68 6.62 16.28 -7.42
C GLU A 68 6.95 14.88 -6.91
N HIS A 69 6.49 13.87 -7.65
CA HIS A 69 6.94 12.49 -7.51
C HIS A 69 8.42 12.37 -7.86
N PRO A 70 9.30 11.87 -6.96
CA PRO A 70 10.68 11.59 -7.30
C PRO A 70 10.72 10.45 -8.32
N ARG A 71 11.40 10.71 -9.45
CA ARG A 71 11.69 9.73 -10.51
C ARG A 71 12.76 8.75 -10.10
#